data_AF-A0A969SVE3-F1
#
_entry.id   AF-A0A969SVE3-F1
#
_cell.length_a   1.000
_cell.length_b   1.000
_cell.length_c   1.000
_cell.angle_alpha   90.00
_cell.angle_beta   90.00
_cell.angle_gamma   90.00
#
_symmetry.space_group_name_H-M   'P 1'
#
loop_
_entity.id
_entity.type
_entity.pdbx_description
1 polymer ?
#
loop_
_entity_poly.entity_id
_entity_poly.type
_entity_poly.pdbx_seq_one_letter_code
_entity_poly.pdbx_strand_id
1 'polypeptide(L)'
;MIGVALGCIVSSCTTVATSQFEATALTTYTWRTEYTTDPSDRRRTRTEEFATTSLLNRNGERPDGAVTGPDDQGLWWAELPPRPTVEEMEERKRSLEQIGTPELLKTVDYSLTYTSEGQTRTLPTDHSVYRKAVRAYQDGRSLEVLLGVGDATVEDVNPQ
;
A
#
# COMPACT_ATOMS: atom_id res chain seq x y z
N MET A 1 -35.69 -13.18 -39.22
CA MET A 1 -35.15 -12.22 -38.24
C MET A 1 -34.06 -12.92 -37.46
N ILE A 2 -32.80 -12.48 -37.63
CA ILE A 2 -31.65 -13.04 -36.91
C ILE A 2 -31.60 -12.32 -35.57
N GLY A 3 -31.99 -13.02 -34.49
CA GLY A 3 -31.89 -12.53 -33.14
C GLY A 3 -30.45 -12.66 -32.65
N VAL A 4 -29.68 -11.59 -32.72
CA VAL A 4 -28.37 -11.50 -32.07
C VAL A 4 -28.64 -11.19 -30.59
N ALA A 5 -28.57 -12.21 -29.74
CA ALA A 5 -28.57 -12.05 -28.31
C ALA A 5 -27.21 -11.47 -27.90
N LEU A 6 -27.20 -10.17 -27.55
CA LEU A 6 -26.05 -9.48 -26.99
C LEU A 6 -25.91 -9.94 -25.53
N GLY A 7 -25.02 -10.90 -25.29
CA GLY A 7 -24.69 -11.38 -23.95
C GLY A 7 -23.92 -10.31 -23.19
N CYS A 8 -24.55 -9.69 -22.18
CA CYS A 8 -23.86 -8.88 -21.20
C CYS A 8 -22.93 -9.80 -20.40
N ILE A 9 -21.63 -9.63 -20.54
CA ILE A 9 -20.65 -10.26 -19.65
C ILE A 9 -20.75 -9.52 -18.32
N VAL A 10 -21.50 -10.09 -17.38
CA VAL A 10 -21.50 -9.64 -15.99
C VAL A 10 -20.14 -10.03 -15.41
N SER A 11 -19.28 -9.05 -15.15
CA SER A 11 -18.11 -9.25 -14.30
C SER A 11 -18.63 -9.63 -12.91
N SER A 12 -18.70 -10.93 -12.61
CA SER A 12 -19.14 -11.42 -11.31
C SER A 12 -18.10 -11.06 -10.26
N CYS A 13 -18.51 -10.42 -9.16
CA CYS A 13 -17.69 -10.37 -7.97
C CYS A 13 -17.63 -11.78 -7.37
N THR A 14 -16.43 -12.34 -7.23
CA THR A 14 -16.21 -13.66 -6.64
C THR A 14 -16.12 -13.53 -5.12
N THR A 15 -16.78 -14.41 -4.37
CA THR A 15 -16.63 -14.49 -2.91
C THR A 15 -15.92 -15.77 -2.49
N VAL A 16 -15.08 -15.66 -1.47
CA VAL A 16 -14.25 -16.75 -0.97
C VAL A 16 -14.29 -16.81 0.54
N ALA A 17 -14.68 -17.96 1.12
CA ALA A 17 -14.62 -18.18 2.56
C ALA A 17 -13.27 -18.79 2.97
N THR A 18 -12.65 -18.27 4.02
CA THR A 18 -11.37 -18.77 4.53
C THR A 18 -11.16 -18.48 6.01
N SER A 19 -10.59 -19.45 6.73
CA SER A 19 -10.09 -19.27 8.10
C SER A 19 -8.58 -19.05 8.16
N GLN A 20 -7.90 -19.10 7.01
CA GLN A 20 -6.44 -18.96 6.91
C GLN A 20 -6.13 -17.71 6.10
N PHE A 21 -5.84 -16.62 6.80
CA PHE A 21 -5.50 -15.35 6.20
C PHE A 21 -4.48 -14.57 7.03
N GLU A 22 -3.79 -13.66 6.37
CA GLU A 22 -2.87 -12.70 6.94
C GLU A 22 -3.14 -11.33 6.29
N ALA A 23 -3.42 -10.32 7.11
CA ALA A 23 -3.55 -8.93 6.68
C ALA A 23 -2.22 -8.22 6.88
N THR A 24 -1.69 -7.60 5.83
CA THR A 24 -0.42 -6.87 5.91
C THR A 24 -0.53 -5.43 5.42
N ALA A 25 0.28 -4.58 6.02
CA ALA A 25 0.47 -3.19 5.58
C ALA A 25 1.97 -2.86 5.60
N LEU A 26 2.53 -2.59 4.43
CA LEU A 26 3.91 -2.15 4.29
C LEU A 26 3.96 -0.63 4.38
N THR A 27 4.32 -0.10 5.55
CA THR A 27 4.53 1.33 5.74
C THR A 27 5.91 1.72 5.23
N THR A 28 6.01 2.77 4.43
CA THR A 28 7.28 3.23 3.85
C THR A 28 7.46 4.73 4.05
N TYR A 29 8.65 5.10 4.52
CA TYR A 29 9.15 6.46 4.53
C TYR A 29 10.18 6.61 3.40
N THR A 30 10.00 7.61 2.54
CA THR A 30 10.98 7.95 1.50
C THR A 30 11.28 9.44 1.54
N TRP A 31 12.55 9.81 1.66
CA TRP A 31 12.95 11.19 1.42
C TRP A 31 12.93 11.51 -0.06
N ARG A 32 12.37 12.66 -0.41
CA ARG A 32 12.20 13.07 -1.79
C ARG A 32 12.47 14.55 -1.95
N THR A 33 13.12 14.94 -3.03
CA THR A 33 13.39 16.35 -3.35
C THR A 33 12.98 16.64 -4.78
N GLU A 34 12.38 17.80 -4.97
CA GLU A 34 12.08 18.33 -6.29
C GLU A 34 13.25 19.13 -6.86
N TYR A 35 13.47 19.03 -8.16
CA TYR A 35 14.47 19.76 -8.93
C TYR A 35 13.73 20.48 -10.04
N THR A 36 13.83 21.80 -10.11
CA THR A 36 13.09 22.58 -11.10
C THR A 36 13.97 23.60 -11.79
N THR A 37 13.83 23.73 -13.10
CA THR A 37 14.45 24.85 -13.86
C THR A 37 13.60 26.11 -13.82
N ASP A 38 12.32 25.98 -13.48
CA ASP A 38 11.36 27.09 -13.37
C ASP A 38 10.32 26.75 -12.28
N PRO A 39 10.39 27.37 -11.09
CA PRO A 39 9.45 27.12 -10.01
C PRO A 39 7.98 27.41 -10.35
N SER A 40 7.71 28.17 -11.43
CA SER A 40 6.36 28.50 -11.88
C SER A 40 5.75 27.45 -12.83
N ASP A 41 6.56 26.54 -13.40
CA ASP A 41 6.11 25.48 -14.30
C ASP A 41 6.38 24.09 -13.72
N ARG A 42 5.36 23.51 -13.08
CA ARG A 42 5.43 22.15 -12.52
C ARG A 42 5.80 21.08 -13.54
N ARG A 43 5.56 21.29 -14.84
CA ARG A 43 5.97 20.33 -15.89
C ARG A 43 7.48 20.23 -16.05
N ARG A 44 8.22 21.22 -15.56
CA ARG A 44 9.69 21.25 -15.54
C ARG A 44 10.28 20.85 -14.19
N THR A 45 9.46 20.25 -13.33
CA THR A 45 9.88 19.73 -12.04
C THR A 45 10.15 18.24 -12.15
N ARG A 46 11.36 17.84 -11.84
CA ARG A 46 11.79 16.45 -11.68
C ARG A 46 11.83 16.12 -10.20
N THR A 47 11.52 14.89 -9.86
CA THR A 47 11.52 14.42 -8.47
C THR A 47 12.56 13.33 -8.31
N GLU A 48 13.36 13.40 -7.25
CA GLU A 48 14.35 12.38 -6.90
C GLU A 48 14.08 11.84 -5.51
N GLU A 49 14.22 10.53 -5.34
CA GLU A 49 14.07 9.82 -4.08
C GLU A 49 15.43 9.44 -3.50
N PHE A 50 15.58 9.56 -2.18
CA PHE A 50 16.82 9.34 -1.44
C PHE A 50 16.70 8.10 -0.58
N ALA A 51 17.01 8.22 0.71
CA ALA A 51 16.92 7.11 1.64
C ALA A 51 15.46 6.73 1.92
N THR A 52 15.24 5.42 2.02
CA THR A 52 13.93 4.80 2.28
C THR A 52 14.05 3.84 3.45
N THR A 53 13.06 3.82 4.33
CA THR A 53 12.87 2.76 5.32
C THR A 53 11.44 2.24 5.24
N SER A 54 11.27 0.95 5.42
CA SER A 54 9.95 0.30 5.38
C SER A 54 9.77 -0.66 6.55
N LEU A 55 8.52 -0.85 6.96
CA LEU A 55 8.15 -1.77 8.04
C LEU A 55 6.88 -2.53 7.66
N LEU A 56 6.96 -3.86 7.74
CA LEU A 56 5.84 -4.73 7.45
C LEU A 56 5.02 -4.95 8.72
N ASN A 57 3.79 -4.44 8.71
CA ASN A 57 2.79 -4.73 9.73
C ASN A 57 2.07 -6.02 9.37
N ARG A 58 1.95 -6.96 10.31
CA ARG A 58 1.22 -8.22 10.13
C ARG A 58 0.13 -8.33 11.19
N ASN A 59 -1.12 -8.49 10.75
CA ASN A 59 -2.29 -8.70 11.61
C ASN A 59 -2.45 -7.69 12.76
N GLY A 60 -1.95 -6.46 12.58
CA GLY A 60 -1.98 -5.40 13.59
C GLY A 60 -1.09 -5.65 14.82
N GLU A 61 -0.30 -6.73 14.82
CA GLU A 61 0.69 -7.01 15.85
C GLU A 61 1.87 -6.02 15.71
N ARG A 62 2.52 -5.69 16.84
CA ARG A 62 3.70 -4.82 16.81
C ARG A 62 4.87 -5.56 16.17
N PRO A 63 5.37 -5.13 15.00
CA PRO A 63 6.51 -5.78 14.37
C PRO A 63 7.83 -5.38 15.04
N ASP A 64 8.84 -6.23 14.90
CA ASP A 64 10.22 -5.89 15.26
C ASP A 64 10.72 -4.72 14.42
N GLY A 65 11.44 -3.77 15.04
CA GLY A 65 11.88 -2.55 14.38
C GLY A 65 10.84 -1.41 14.36
N ALA A 66 9.66 -1.62 14.94
CA ALA A 66 8.71 -0.55 15.20
C ALA A 66 9.26 0.46 16.22
N VAL A 67 9.53 1.67 15.75
CA VAL A 67 10.00 2.80 16.57
C VAL A 67 8.84 3.69 17.01
N THR A 68 7.84 3.87 16.14
CA THR A 68 6.63 4.65 16.43
C THR A 68 5.35 3.87 16.11
N GLY A 69 4.25 4.20 16.80
CA GLY A 69 2.94 3.60 16.58
C GLY A 69 2.29 2.97 17.82
N PRO A 70 1.11 2.34 17.66
CA PRO A 70 0.32 2.40 16.43
C PRO A 70 -0.21 3.83 16.23
N ASP A 71 -0.24 4.31 14.99
CA ASP A 71 -0.80 5.63 14.66
C ASP A 71 -2.35 5.61 14.69
N ASP A 72 -2.99 6.70 14.26
CA ASP A 72 -4.45 6.84 14.17
C ASP A 72 -5.08 5.86 13.17
N GLN A 73 -4.29 5.33 12.23
CA GLN A 73 -4.69 4.30 11.28
C GLN A 73 -4.41 2.88 11.80
N GLY A 74 -3.82 2.76 13.00
CA GLY A 74 -3.48 1.50 13.63
C GLY A 74 -2.23 0.83 13.04
N LEU A 75 -1.30 1.62 12.51
CA LEU A 75 -0.07 1.17 11.86
C LEU A 75 1.18 1.53 12.67
N TRP A 76 2.12 0.60 12.70
CA TRP A 76 3.46 0.78 13.24
C TRP A 76 4.42 1.25 12.14
N TRP A 77 5.35 2.12 12.50
CA TRP A 77 6.31 2.70 11.58
C TRP A 77 7.76 2.46 12.04
N ALA A 78 8.65 2.27 11.07
CA ALA A 78 10.09 2.16 11.30
C ALA A 78 10.70 3.49 11.76
N GLU A 79 11.98 3.46 12.09
CA GLU A 79 12.79 4.67 12.19
C GLU A 79 12.76 5.46 10.88
N LEU A 80 12.81 6.79 10.98
CA LEU A 80 12.94 7.66 9.82
C LEU A 80 14.25 7.38 9.08
N PRO A 81 14.25 7.32 7.73
CA PRO A 81 15.49 7.26 6.99
C PRO A 81 16.29 8.55 7.24
N PRO A 82 17.63 8.51 7.13
CA PRO A 82 18.45 9.70 7.25
C PRO A 82 18.02 10.73 6.21
N ARG A 83 17.86 11.98 6.65
CA ARG A 83 17.54 13.09 5.74
C ARG A 83 18.70 13.27 4.75
N PRO A 84 18.43 13.44 3.44
CA PRO A 84 19.49 13.65 2.46
C PRO A 84 20.29 14.90 2.79
N THR A 85 21.59 14.78 2.63
CA THR A 85 22.57 15.85 2.81
C THR A 85 22.55 16.81 1.63
N VAL A 86 23.14 18.00 1.81
CA VAL A 86 23.25 18.98 0.73
C VAL A 86 24.11 18.43 -0.40
N GLU A 87 25.17 17.73 -0.05
CA GLU A 87 26.11 17.09 -0.97
C GLU A 87 25.40 16.04 -1.84
N GLU A 88 24.65 15.12 -1.24
CA GLU A 88 23.89 14.10 -1.98
C GLU A 88 22.87 14.71 -2.94
N MET A 89 22.28 15.86 -2.59
CA MET A 89 21.33 16.55 -3.46
C MET A 89 22.03 17.29 -4.60
N GLU A 90 23.13 17.99 -4.33
CA GLU A 90 23.91 18.68 -5.37
C GLU A 90 24.53 17.69 -6.37
N GLU A 91 24.92 16.49 -5.94
CA GLU A 91 25.38 15.42 -6.83
C GLU A 91 24.31 14.95 -7.84
N ARG A 92 23.03 15.04 -7.48
CA ARG A 92 21.91 14.59 -8.32
C ARG A 92 21.26 15.71 -9.13
N LYS A 93 21.70 16.96 -8.91
CA LYS A 93 21.23 18.15 -9.61
C LYS A 93 21.75 18.19 -11.04
N ARG A 94 20.89 18.54 -11.99
CA ARG A 94 21.28 18.79 -13.38
C ARG A 94 21.47 20.28 -13.62
N SER A 95 22.17 20.62 -14.70
CA SER A 95 22.43 22.00 -15.09
C SER A 95 21.15 22.83 -15.12
N LEU A 96 21.20 24.03 -14.52
CA LEU A 96 20.09 25.00 -14.43
C LEU A 96 18.93 24.59 -13.50
N GLU A 97 18.98 23.44 -12.84
CA GLU A 97 17.99 23.09 -11.83
C GLU A 97 18.27 23.80 -10.51
N GLN A 98 17.20 24.18 -9.83
CA GLN A 98 17.18 24.59 -8.43
C GLN A 98 16.73 23.41 -7.59
N ILE A 99 17.42 23.18 -6.47
CA ILE A 99 17.09 22.12 -5.52
C ILE A 99 15.98 22.62 -4.60
N GLY A 100 14.88 21.87 -4.52
CA GLY A 100 13.79 22.09 -3.58
C GLY A 100 14.14 21.67 -2.15
N THR A 101 13.18 21.82 -1.24
CA THR A 101 13.34 21.31 0.13
C THR A 101 13.11 19.81 0.15
N PRO A 102 13.94 19.00 0.84
CA PRO A 102 13.63 17.59 1.07
C PRO A 102 12.33 17.44 1.84
N GLU A 103 11.43 16.64 1.32
CA GLU A 103 10.16 16.27 1.91
C GLU A 103 10.14 14.78 2.22
N LEU A 104 9.50 14.42 3.32
CA LEU A 104 9.32 13.03 3.71
C LEU A 104 7.98 12.53 3.17
N LEU A 105 8.03 11.64 2.19
CA LEU A 105 6.86 10.95 1.67
C LEU A 105 6.54 9.74 2.55
N LYS A 106 5.27 9.63 2.96
CA LYS A 106 4.72 8.45 3.66
C LYS A 106 3.80 7.69 2.72
N THR A 107 4.04 6.39 2.53
CA THR A 107 3.13 5.50 1.78
C THR A 107 2.80 4.26 2.59
N VAL A 108 1.68 3.63 2.25
CA VAL A 108 1.25 2.35 2.83
C VAL A 108 0.69 1.47 1.72
N ASP A 109 1.29 0.30 1.54
CA ASP A 109 0.78 -0.73 0.63
C ASP A 109 0.07 -1.81 1.44
N TYR A 110 -1.25 -1.92 1.25
CA TYR A 110 -2.06 -2.93 1.93
C TYR A 110 -2.21 -4.18 1.07
N SER A 111 -2.11 -5.35 1.70
CA SER A 111 -2.42 -6.61 1.05
C SER A 111 -3.10 -7.59 2.00
N LEU A 112 -3.89 -8.50 1.41
CA LEU A 112 -4.48 -9.63 2.10
C LEU A 112 -3.95 -10.91 1.46
N THR A 113 -3.32 -11.75 2.28
CA THR A 113 -2.97 -13.12 1.92
C THR A 113 -4.04 -14.05 2.47
N TYR A 114 -4.57 -14.95 1.66
CA TYR A 114 -5.52 -15.96 2.11
C TYR A 114 -5.35 -17.28 1.35
N THR A 115 -5.80 -18.37 1.97
CA THR A 115 -5.81 -19.71 1.35
C THR A 115 -7.25 -20.14 1.05
N SER A 116 -7.50 -20.55 -0.19
CA SER A 116 -8.78 -21.12 -0.64
C SER A 116 -8.55 -22.25 -1.63
N GLU A 117 -9.31 -23.34 -1.51
CA GLU A 117 -9.20 -24.53 -2.37
C GLU A 117 -7.76 -25.07 -2.49
N GLY A 118 -6.96 -24.93 -1.43
CA GLY A 118 -5.56 -25.35 -1.40
C GLY A 118 -4.57 -24.41 -2.11
N GLN A 119 -5.04 -23.27 -2.64
CA GLN A 119 -4.20 -22.23 -3.22
C GLN A 119 -4.10 -21.02 -2.28
N THR A 120 -2.87 -20.58 -1.99
CA THR A 120 -2.61 -19.32 -1.30
C THR A 120 -2.47 -18.19 -2.32
N ARG A 121 -3.17 -17.08 -2.09
CA ARG A 121 -3.10 -15.87 -2.93
C ARG A 121 -2.81 -14.66 -2.04
N THR A 122 -2.00 -13.73 -2.55
CA THR A 122 -1.78 -12.41 -1.95
C THR A 122 -2.28 -11.38 -2.93
N LEU A 123 -3.26 -10.59 -2.52
CA LEU A 123 -3.89 -9.58 -3.36
C LEU A 123 -3.79 -8.19 -2.71
N PRO A 124 -3.58 -7.12 -3.51
CA PRO A 124 -3.65 -5.76 -3.02
C PRO A 124 -5.05 -5.41 -2.54
N THR A 125 -5.12 -4.51 -1.57
CA THR A 125 -6.38 -4.03 -0.99
C THR A 125 -6.21 -2.61 -0.42
N ASP A 126 -7.16 -2.15 0.38
CA ASP A 126 -7.13 -0.85 1.04
C ASP A 126 -7.06 -0.94 2.57
N HIS A 127 -7.01 0.23 3.21
CA HIS A 127 -6.97 0.36 4.66
C HIS A 127 -8.20 -0.23 5.35
N SER A 128 -9.40 -0.06 4.78
CA SER A 128 -10.66 -0.54 5.37
C SER A 128 -10.64 -2.06 5.46
N VAL A 129 -10.27 -2.74 4.37
CA VAL A 129 -10.12 -4.20 4.34
C VAL A 129 -9.06 -4.67 5.33
N TYR A 130 -7.89 -4.03 5.34
CA TYR A 130 -6.84 -4.34 6.31
C TYR A 130 -7.36 -4.26 7.75
N ARG A 131 -8.07 -3.18 8.14
CA ARG A 131 -8.60 -3.03 9.50
C ARG A 131 -9.67 -4.05 9.85
N LYS A 132 -10.56 -4.39 8.92
CA LYS A 132 -11.57 -5.45 9.14
C LYS A 132 -10.92 -6.81 9.33
N ALA A 133 -9.94 -7.15 8.49
CA ALA A 133 -9.20 -8.41 8.58
C ALA A 133 -8.38 -8.51 9.87
N VAL A 134 -7.68 -7.44 10.27
CA VAL A 134 -6.96 -7.39 11.57
C VAL A 134 -7.89 -7.67 12.74
N ARG A 135 -9.08 -7.05 12.77
CA ARG A 135 -10.07 -7.30 13.83
C ARG A 135 -10.55 -8.76 13.82
N ALA A 136 -10.87 -9.30 12.64
CA ALA A 136 -11.27 -10.69 12.50
C ALA A 136 -10.19 -11.65 13.02
N TYR A 137 -8.91 -11.40 12.68
CA TYR A 137 -7.79 -12.19 13.15
C TYR A 137 -7.68 -12.16 14.68
N GLN A 138 -7.74 -10.97 15.28
CA GLN A 138 -7.67 -10.78 16.74
C GLN A 138 -8.84 -11.47 17.47
N ASP A 139 -10.01 -11.50 16.84
CA ASP A 139 -11.21 -12.16 17.37
C ASP A 139 -11.26 -13.68 17.05
N GLY A 140 -10.28 -14.22 16.30
CA GLY A 140 -10.24 -15.62 15.89
C GLY A 140 -11.35 -16.01 14.90
N ARG A 141 -11.87 -15.04 14.13
CA ARG A 141 -12.97 -15.22 13.16
C ARG A 141 -12.43 -15.51 11.77
N SER A 142 -13.14 -16.36 11.03
CA SER A 142 -12.89 -16.54 9.59
C SER A 142 -13.38 -15.33 8.78
N LEU A 143 -12.91 -15.21 7.54
CA LEU A 143 -13.33 -14.18 6.60
C LEU A 143 -14.12 -14.77 5.44
N GLU A 144 -15.14 -14.03 5.02
CA GLU A 144 -15.63 -14.05 3.65
C GLU A 144 -14.96 -12.90 2.90
N VAL A 145 -14.23 -13.20 1.84
CA VAL A 145 -13.44 -12.27 1.04
C VAL A 145 -14.18 -11.97 -0.25
N LEU A 146 -14.45 -10.70 -0.52
CA LEU A 146 -15.04 -10.20 -1.76
C LEU A 146 -13.93 -9.74 -2.70
N LEU A 147 -13.81 -10.40 -3.85
CA LEU A 147 -12.80 -10.08 -4.86
C LEU A 147 -13.31 -9.04 -5.85
N GLY A 148 -12.37 -8.21 -6.32
CA GLY A 148 -12.62 -7.19 -7.32
C GLY A 148 -12.60 -7.73 -8.75
N VAL A 149 -12.61 -6.80 -9.71
CA VAL A 149 -12.69 -7.15 -11.14
C VAL A 149 -11.52 -8.03 -11.55
N GLY A 150 -11.83 -9.20 -12.12
CA GLY A 150 -10.83 -10.16 -12.57
C GLY A 150 -10.08 -10.87 -11.42
N ASP A 151 -10.64 -10.87 -10.21
CA ASP A 151 -10.08 -11.48 -9.00
C ASP A 151 -8.68 -10.95 -8.64
N ALA A 152 -8.37 -9.70 -9.02
CA ALA A 152 -7.04 -9.10 -8.91
C ALA A 152 -6.84 -8.26 -7.63
N THR A 153 -7.92 -7.89 -6.95
CA THR A 153 -7.93 -7.08 -5.71
C THR A 153 -8.88 -7.71 -4.70
N VAL A 154 -8.72 -7.35 -3.42
CA VAL A 154 -9.76 -7.58 -2.41
C VAL A 154 -10.49 -6.26 -2.19
N GLU A 155 -11.80 -6.25 -2.47
CA GLU A 155 -12.66 -5.08 -2.36
C GLU A 155 -13.31 -4.98 -0.99
N ASP A 156 -13.65 -6.12 -0.38
CA ASP A 156 -14.16 -6.14 0.99
C ASP A 156 -13.88 -7.47 1.70
N VAL A 157 -13.98 -7.46 3.02
CA VAL A 157 -14.02 -8.68 3.85
C VAL A 157 -15.12 -8.59 4.89
N ASN A 158 -15.80 -9.70 5.12
CA ASN A 158 -16.83 -9.83 6.16
C ASN A 158 -16.42 -10.91 7.17
N PRO A 159 -16.16 -10.56 8.44
CA PRO A 159 -15.88 -11.52 9.49
C PRO A 159 -17.09 -12.42 9.77
N GLN A 160 -16.87 -13.73 9.90
CA GLN A 160 -17.91 -14.75 10.17
C GLN A 160 -17.88 -15.20 11.63
#